data_AF-A0A536B4R3-F1
#
_entry.id   AF-A0A536B4R3-F1
#
_cell.length_a   1.000
_cell.length_b   1.000
_cell.length_c   1.000
_cell.angle_alpha   90.00
_cell.angle_beta   90.00
_cell.angle_gamma   90.00
#
_symmetry.space_group_name_H-M   'P 1'
#
loop_
_entity.id
_entity.type
_entity.pdbx_description
1 polymer ?
#
loop_
_entity_poly.entity_id
_entity_poly.type
_entity_poly.pdbx_seq_one_letter_code
_entity_poly.pdbx_strand_id
1 'polypeptide(L)'
;SYPSAGSTPFGFAFGLRDELFVSEAAGAPAGLSAASSYQLAANGTLTTVTASAPTTQAAACWLVVTGNGRYAFTANAASDSISSFAIDQDGSLTLVAAQAAHSTAAHTTDMALSRNSQFL
;
A
#
# COMPACT_ATOMS: atom_id res chain seq x y z
N SER A 1 17.70 -12.48 2.28
CA SER A 1 17.06 -11.16 2.43
C SER A 1 16.77 -10.62 1.03
N TYR A 2 15.65 -9.94 0.82
CA TYR A 2 15.30 -9.28 -0.44
C TYR A 2 15.11 -7.78 -0.16
N PRO A 3 15.72 -6.87 -0.94
CA PRO A 3 15.54 -5.43 -0.73
C PRO A 3 14.15 -4.98 -1.18
N SER A 4 13.56 -4.00 -0.49
CA SER A 4 12.38 -3.32 -1.04
C SER A 4 12.77 -2.58 -2.33
N ALA A 5 11.82 -2.48 -3.26
CA ALA A 5 11.92 -1.71 -4.48
C ALA A 5 11.85 -0.21 -4.22
N GLY A 6 11.14 0.23 -3.17
CA GLY A 6 11.14 1.62 -2.73
C GLY A 6 12.23 1.92 -1.70
N SER A 7 12.50 3.22 -1.54
CA SER A 7 13.59 3.72 -0.70
C SER A 7 13.24 3.79 0.79
N THR A 8 11.96 3.64 1.16
CA THR A 8 11.46 3.87 2.51
C THR A 8 10.35 2.89 2.88
N PRO A 9 10.61 1.56 2.83
CA PRO A 9 9.60 0.58 3.17
C PRO A 9 9.18 0.75 4.63
N PHE A 10 7.87 0.78 4.89
CA PHE A 10 7.33 1.00 6.23
C PHE A 10 6.39 -0.13 6.66
N GLY A 11 5.14 -0.10 6.19
CA GLY A 11 4.12 -1.12 6.48
C GLY A 11 4.01 -2.12 5.34
N PHE A 12 3.53 -3.34 5.63
CA PHE A 12 3.30 -4.37 4.63
C PHE A 12 2.04 -5.18 4.93
N ALA A 13 1.48 -5.80 3.89
CA ALA A 13 0.38 -6.74 4.01
C ALA A 13 0.52 -7.88 2.98
N PHE A 14 0.09 -9.08 3.36
CA PHE A 14 -0.03 -10.19 2.43
C PHE A 14 -1.34 -10.12 1.65
N GLY A 15 -1.25 -10.47 0.37
CA GLY A 15 -2.40 -10.64 -0.52
C GLY A 15 -3.03 -12.02 -0.43
N LEU A 16 -3.96 -12.26 -1.35
CA LEU A 16 -4.72 -13.52 -1.44
C LEU A 16 -3.99 -14.57 -2.29
N ARG A 17 -3.05 -14.17 -3.14
CA ARG A 17 -2.41 -15.03 -4.16
C ARG A 17 -0.89 -15.09 -3.96
N ASP A 18 -0.46 -15.26 -2.72
CA ASP A 18 0.96 -15.22 -2.34
C ASP A 18 1.65 -13.91 -2.76
N GLU A 19 0.92 -12.79 -2.66
CA GLU A 19 1.45 -11.46 -2.92
C GLU A 19 1.92 -10.81 -1.61
N LEU A 20 2.95 -9.97 -1.69
CA LEU A 20 3.35 -9.06 -0.62
C LEU A 20 3.22 -7.62 -1.14
N PHE A 21 2.53 -6.78 -0.40
CA PHE A 21 2.39 -5.36 -0.69
C PHE A 21 3.09 -4.56 0.39
N VAL A 22 3.86 -3.54 -0.02
CA VAL A 22 4.65 -2.71 0.89
C VAL A 22 4.32 -1.25 0.63
N SER A 23 4.09 -0.51 1.70
CA SER A 23 3.99 0.95 1.66
C SER A 23 5.38 1.58 1.74
N GLU A 24 5.60 2.60 0.93
CA GLU A 24 6.87 3.32 0.81
C GLU A 24 6.67 4.75 1.33
N ALA A 25 7.06 4.98 2.58
CA ALA A 25 6.74 6.15 3.38
C ALA A 25 7.67 7.34 3.13
N ALA A 26 7.86 7.73 1.87
CA ALA A 26 8.69 8.89 1.57
C ALA A 26 8.09 10.14 2.24
N GLY A 27 8.92 10.88 2.97
CA GLY A 27 8.51 12.05 3.75
C GLY A 27 8.08 13.24 2.90
N ALA A 28 7.98 14.42 3.53
CA ALA A 28 7.62 15.66 2.85
C ALA A 28 8.73 16.15 1.90
N PRO A 29 8.39 16.87 0.81
CA PRO A 29 7.05 17.25 0.37
C PRO A 29 6.24 16.08 -0.22
N ALA A 30 4.92 16.24 -0.32
CA ALA A 30 4.05 15.26 -0.97
C ALA A 30 4.45 14.99 -2.42
N GLY A 31 4.18 13.77 -2.89
CA GLY A 31 4.48 13.33 -4.25
C GLY A 31 5.47 12.17 -4.35
N LEU A 32 6.13 11.84 -3.24
CA LEU A 32 7.21 10.84 -3.23
C LEU A 32 6.79 9.49 -2.65
N SER A 33 5.70 9.41 -1.87
CA SER A 33 5.26 8.15 -1.28
C SER A 33 4.63 7.24 -2.34
N ALA A 34 4.83 5.94 -2.19
CA ALA A 34 4.37 4.93 -3.14
C ALA A 34 3.92 3.65 -2.42
N ALA A 35 3.43 2.69 -3.20
CA ALA A 35 3.33 1.30 -2.78
C ALA A 35 4.09 0.42 -3.79
N SER A 36 4.67 -0.67 -3.31
CA SER A 36 5.33 -1.69 -4.12
C SER A 36 4.65 -3.05 -3.90
N SER A 37 4.76 -3.94 -4.89
CA SER A 37 4.21 -5.30 -4.81
C SER A 37 5.19 -6.35 -5.30
N TYR A 38 5.09 -7.54 -4.71
CA TYR A 38 5.99 -8.67 -4.95
C TYR A 38 5.19 -9.97 -4.97
N GLN A 39 5.64 -10.91 -5.78
CA GLN A 39 5.21 -12.29 -5.70
C GLN A 39 6.10 -13.05 -4.72
N LEU A 40 5.50 -13.77 -3.78
CA LEU A 40 6.17 -14.65 -2.84
C LEU A 40 6.13 -16.10 -3.36
N ALA A 41 7.29 -16.68 -3.60
CA ALA A 41 7.41 -18.10 -3.91
C ALA A 41 7.36 -18.93 -2.62
N ALA A 42 6.96 -20.21 -2.75
CA ALA A 42 6.89 -21.15 -1.62
C ALA A 42 8.22 -21.35 -0.87
N ASN A 43 9.35 -21.07 -1.52
CA ASN A 43 10.68 -21.11 -0.90
C ASN A 43 11.07 -19.81 -0.17
N GLY A 44 10.15 -18.85 -0.04
CA GLY A 44 10.36 -17.55 0.60
C GLY A 44 11.01 -16.48 -0.28
N THR A 45 11.24 -16.75 -1.56
CA THR A 45 11.84 -15.77 -2.49
C THR A 45 10.78 -14.76 -2.94
N LEU A 46 11.13 -13.48 -2.92
CA LEU A 46 10.30 -12.41 -3.46
C LEU A 46 10.76 -12.04 -4.87
N THR A 47 9.79 -11.77 -5.76
CA THR A 47 10.04 -11.17 -7.08
C THR A 47 9.19 -9.92 -7.21
N THR A 48 9.79 -8.77 -7.50
CA THR A 48 9.06 -7.52 -7.74
C THR A 48 8.06 -7.66 -8.88
N VAL A 49 6.81 -7.28 -8.63
CA VAL A 49 5.74 -7.13 -9.63
C VAL A 49 5.57 -5.64 -9.95
N THR A 50 5.25 -4.84 -8.94
CA THR A 50 5.20 -3.38 -9.06
C THR A 50 6.32 -2.75 -8.24
N ALA A 51 7.29 -2.14 -8.92
CA ALA A 51 8.41 -1.49 -8.23
C ALA A 51 7.99 -0.20 -7.50
N SER A 52 7.08 0.58 -8.09
CA SER A 52 6.58 1.81 -7.50
C SER A 52 5.24 2.22 -8.14
N ALA A 53 4.19 2.25 -7.32
CA ALA A 53 2.90 2.85 -7.63
C ALA A 53 2.74 4.13 -6.78
N PRO A 54 2.95 5.32 -7.35
CA PRO A 54 2.92 6.56 -6.57
C PRO A 54 1.55 6.82 -5.95
N THR A 55 1.53 7.15 -4.66
CA THR A 55 0.33 7.68 -4.00
C THR A 55 0.08 9.14 -4.36
N THR A 56 1.13 9.86 -4.77
CA THR A 56 1.22 11.32 -4.89
C THR A 56 1.07 12.09 -3.57
N GLN A 57 1.06 11.40 -2.44
CA GLN A 57 0.92 11.96 -1.09
C GLN A 57 2.27 11.88 -0.33
N ALA A 58 2.28 12.18 0.98
CA ALA A 58 3.46 12.09 1.84
C ALA A 58 3.25 11.10 3.01
N ALA A 59 4.34 10.42 3.38
CA ALA A 59 4.44 9.45 4.46
C ALA A 59 3.35 8.35 4.41
N ALA A 60 3.32 7.55 3.34
CA ALA A 60 2.50 6.34 3.26
C ALA A 60 2.95 5.28 4.30
N CYS A 61 2.32 5.25 5.47
CA CYS A 61 2.80 4.48 6.63
C CYS A 61 2.19 3.08 6.74
N TRP A 62 0.88 2.95 6.56
CA TRP A 62 0.19 1.67 6.79
C TRP A 62 -0.56 1.24 5.56
N LEU A 63 -0.53 -0.07 5.26
CA LEU A 63 -1.19 -0.65 4.10
C LEU A 63 -2.07 -1.83 4.51
N VAL A 64 -3.28 -1.86 3.96
CA VAL A 64 -4.21 -3.00 4.10
C VAL A 64 -4.69 -3.47 2.73
N VAL A 65 -5.03 -4.76 2.63
CA VAL A 65 -5.53 -5.40 1.42
C VAL A 65 -6.90 -6.01 1.70
N THR A 66 -7.85 -5.81 0.80
CA THR A 66 -9.21 -6.37 0.94
C THR A 66 -9.20 -7.88 0.87
N GLY A 67 -10.10 -8.56 1.60
CA GLY A 67 -10.14 -10.02 1.65
C GLY A 67 -10.45 -10.71 0.31
N ASN A 68 -11.00 -9.97 -0.66
CA ASN A 68 -11.19 -10.44 -2.03
C ASN A 68 -9.95 -10.24 -2.94
N GLY A 69 -8.87 -9.66 -2.41
CA GLY A 69 -7.60 -9.44 -3.11
C GLY A 69 -7.70 -8.53 -4.33
N ARG A 70 -8.61 -7.54 -4.30
CA ARG A 70 -8.86 -6.61 -5.43
C ARG A 70 -8.45 -5.17 -5.17
N TYR A 71 -8.34 -4.77 -3.90
CA TYR A 71 -7.97 -3.40 -3.54
C TYR A 71 -6.97 -3.38 -2.40
N ALA A 72 -6.07 -2.40 -2.44
CA ALA A 72 -5.23 -2.01 -1.33
C ALA A 72 -5.48 -0.55 -0.96
N PHE A 73 -5.30 -0.22 0.31
CA PHE A 73 -5.38 1.14 0.82
C PHE A 73 -4.12 1.46 1.61
N THR A 74 -3.59 2.67 1.43
CA THR A 74 -2.48 3.17 2.24
C THR A 74 -2.85 4.46 2.95
N ALA A 75 -2.46 4.57 4.22
CA ALA A 75 -2.63 5.76 5.03
C ALA A 75 -1.42 6.67 4.84
N ASN A 76 -1.66 7.94 4.47
CA ASN A 76 -0.64 8.94 4.23
C ASN A 76 -0.59 9.89 5.44
N ALA A 77 0.28 9.59 6.41
CA ALA A 77 0.27 10.24 7.72
C ALA A 77 0.61 11.74 7.68
N ALA A 78 1.46 12.16 6.74
CA ALA A 78 1.86 13.56 6.61
C ALA A 78 0.91 14.37 5.72
N SER A 79 0.04 13.72 4.96
CA SER A 79 -0.99 14.36 4.13
C SER A 79 -2.41 14.17 4.67
N ASP A 80 -2.54 13.57 5.86
CA ASP A 80 -3.80 13.23 6.54
C ASP A 80 -4.85 12.59 5.60
N SER A 81 -4.39 11.72 4.70
CA SER A 81 -5.23 11.15 3.64
C SER A 81 -5.09 9.63 3.51
N ILE A 82 -5.98 9.02 2.73
CA ILE A 82 -5.92 7.61 2.34
C ILE A 82 -5.88 7.53 0.82
N SER A 83 -4.95 6.76 0.26
CA SER A 83 -4.92 6.43 -1.17
C SER A 83 -5.43 5.01 -1.40
N SER A 84 -6.08 4.76 -2.54
CA SER A 84 -6.57 3.43 -2.91
C SER A 84 -5.95 2.95 -4.23
N PHE A 85 -5.64 1.66 -4.27
CA PHE A 85 -5.08 0.97 -5.43
C PHE A 85 -5.98 -0.20 -5.83
N ALA A 86 -6.10 -0.46 -7.13
CA ALA A 86 -6.58 -1.73 -7.65
C ALA A 86 -5.42 -2.74 -7.69
N ILE A 87 -5.75 -4.00 -7.41
CA ILE A 87 -4.85 -5.14 -7.50
C ILE A 87 -5.35 -6.02 -8.65
N ASP A 88 -4.50 -6.24 -9.66
CA ASP A 88 -4.78 -7.20 -10.73
C ASP A 88 -4.44 -8.63 -10.28
N GLN A 89 -4.85 -9.63 -11.06
CA GLN A 89 -4.63 -11.06 -10.76
C GLN A 89 -3.16 -11.45 -10.65
N ASP A 90 -2.26 -10.69 -11.29
CA ASP A 90 -0.81 -10.87 -11.21
C ASP A 90 -0.17 -10.15 -10.01
N GLY A 91 -0.97 -9.49 -9.17
CA GLY A 91 -0.49 -8.71 -8.02
C GLY A 91 -0.01 -7.30 -8.37
N SER A 92 -0.18 -6.84 -9.62
CA SER A 92 0.18 -5.48 -10.01
C SER A 92 -0.73 -4.44 -9.37
N LEU A 93 -0.14 -3.31 -8.99
CA LEU A 93 -0.85 -2.19 -8.36
C LEU A 93 -1.10 -1.07 -9.36
N THR A 94 -2.35 -0.61 -9.43
CA THR A 94 -2.72 0.60 -10.16
C THR A 94 -3.40 1.58 -9.22
N LEU A 95 -2.93 2.84 -9.17
CA LEU A 95 -3.58 3.88 -8.37
C LEU A 95 -4.99 4.13 -8.90
N VAL A 96 -5.99 4.02 -8.03
CA VAL A 96 -7.40 4.33 -8.34
C VAL A 96 -7.74 5.75 -7.89
N ALA A 97 -7.30 6.12 -6.69
CA ALA A 97 -7.48 7.45 -6.14
C ALA A 97 -6.31 7.83 -5.23
N ALA A 98 -5.68 8.97 -5.54
CA ALA A 98 -4.64 9.57 -4.70
C ALA A 98 -5.17 10.05 -3.34
N GLN A 99 -6.47 10.39 -3.28
CA GLN A 99 -7.16 10.82 -2.07
C GLN A 99 -8.56 10.20 -2.09
N ALA A 100 -8.67 8.96 -1.61
CA ALA A 100 -9.92 8.24 -1.45
C ALA A 100 -10.69 8.71 -0.20
N ALA A 101 -9.97 9.16 0.83
CA ALA A 101 -10.50 9.80 2.02
C ALA A 101 -9.46 10.75 2.63
N HIS A 102 -9.90 11.64 3.53
CA HIS A 102 -9.04 12.59 4.25
C HIS A 102 -9.59 12.85 5.65
N SER A 103 -8.70 13.05 6.62
CA SER A 103 -9.02 13.45 7.99
C SER A 103 -8.53 14.87 8.24
N THR A 104 -9.36 15.74 8.81
CA THR A 104 -8.97 17.13 9.10
C THR A 104 -8.19 17.30 10.40
N ALA A 105 -7.99 16.23 11.19
CA ALA A 105 -7.44 16.34 12.55
C ALA A 105 -6.72 15.08 13.07
N ALA A 106 -6.37 14.13 12.20
CA ALA A 106 -5.65 12.93 12.63
C ALA A 106 -4.64 12.50 11.59
N HIS A 107 -3.38 12.42 12.02
CA HIS A 107 -2.34 11.70 11.30
C HIS A 107 -2.82 10.28 11.05
N THR A 108 -3.19 9.99 9.81
CA THR A 108 -3.66 8.66 9.41
C THR A 108 -2.46 7.72 9.45
N THR A 109 -2.25 7.07 10.60
CA THR A 109 -1.06 6.24 10.85
C THR A 109 -1.34 4.75 10.83
N ASP A 110 -2.59 4.33 11.06
CA ASP A 110 -3.01 2.94 11.12
C ASP A 110 -4.40 2.77 10.51
N MET A 111 -4.68 1.58 9.98
CA MET A 111 -5.97 1.21 9.39
C MET A 111 -6.22 -0.29 9.55
N ALA A 112 -7.49 -0.66 9.72
CA ALA A 112 -7.90 -2.06 9.78
C ALA A 112 -9.20 -2.27 9.02
N LEU A 113 -9.27 -3.34 8.24
CA LEU A 113 -10.50 -3.70 7.55
C LEU A 113 -11.41 -4.50 8.48
N SER A 114 -12.72 -4.21 8.41
CA SER A 114 -13.76 -5.14 8.88
C SER A 114 -13.62 -6.52 8.22
N ARG A 115 -14.12 -7.57 8.87
CA ARG A 115 -13.99 -8.97 8.37
C ARG A 115 -14.46 -9.18 6.93
N ASN A 116 -15.50 -8.48 6.51
CA ASN A 116 -16.04 -8.57 5.14
C ASN A 116 -15.48 -7.47 4.21
N SER A 117 -14.52 -6.68 4.69
CA SER A 117 -13.90 -5.55 3.99
C SER A 117 -14.88 -4.51 3.45
N GLN A 118 -16.05 -4.35 4.08
CA GLN A 118 -17.00 -3.29 3.71
C GLN A 118 -16.69 -1.96 4.38
N PHE A 119 -15.99 -2.00 5.51
CA PHE A 119 -15.52 -0.85 6.26
C PHE A 119 -14.01 -0.91 6.45
N LEU A 120 -13.38 0.27 6.35
CA LEU A 120 -11.98 0.60 6.58
C LEU A 120 -11.86 1.47 7.82
#